data_AF-A0A2H9LV69-F1
#
_entry.id   AF-A0A2H9LV69-F1
#
_cell.length_a   1.000
_cell.length_b   1.000
_cell.length_c   1.000
_cell.angle_alpha   90.00
_cell.angle_beta   90.00
_cell.angle_gamma   90.00
#
_symmetry.space_group_name_H-M   'P 1'
#
loop_
_entity.id
_entity.type
_entity.pdbx_description
1 polymer ?
#
loop_
_entity_poly.entity_id
_entity_poly.type
_entity_poly.pdbx_seq_one_letter_code
_entity_poly.pdbx_strand_id
1 'polypeptide(L)'
;MNEKISIMIGGSMTFASKMKEAKKVLEKFGFDVNVPLDTYHVIKEPEKKCDIKFMKKLGVGRGDAELVAKSDAFLVLNYEKNSIKGYIGSGAYRDICIAWWLKKKIFFLFPYDETQNNHKYEMLGFAPIILDGKIENINSYLL
;
A
#
# COMPACT_ATOMS: atom_id res chain seq x y z
N MET A 1 20.78 -1.83 19.11
CA MET A 1 20.47 -1.13 17.83
C MET A 1 18.98 -0.83 17.88
N ASN A 2 18.55 0.41 17.69
CA ASN A 2 17.11 0.68 17.57
C ASN A 2 16.63 -0.03 16.30
N GLU A 3 15.54 -0.80 16.42
CA GLU A 3 14.92 -1.43 15.25
C GLU A 3 14.44 -0.34 14.29
N LYS A 4 14.70 -0.57 13.00
CA LYS A 4 14.32 0.34 11.93
C LYS A 4 12.80 0.22 11.71
N ILE A 5 12.08 1.34 11.72
CA ILE A 5 10.64 1.33 11.46
C ILE A 5 10.37 0.79 10.06
N SER A 6 9.45 -0.16 9.97
CA SER A 6 9.12 -0.91 8.78
C SER A 6 7.77 -0.47 8.18
N ILE A 7 7.74 -0.29 6.86
CA ILE A 7 6.56 0.21 6.14
C ILE A 7 6.24 -0.76 5.00
N MET A 8 5.03 -1.29 4.95
CA MET A 8 4.52 -1.97 3.76
C MET A 8 3.81 -0.96 2.85
N ILE A 9 4.22 -0.90 1.59
CA ILE A 9 3.52 -0.13 0.55
C ILE A 9 2.46 -1.02 -0.11
N GLY A 10 1.28 -0.47 -0.41
CA GLY A 10 0.24 -1.14 -1.18
C GLY A 10 -0.46 -0.21 -2.17
N GLY A 11 -1.34 -0.77 -3.00
CA GLY A 11 -2.11 -0.02 -3.99
C GLY A 11 -2.45 -0.87 -5.22
N SER A 12 -2.94 -0.23 -6.28
CA SER A 12 -3.19 -0.92 -7.56
C SER A 12 -1.86 -1.30 -8.24
N MET A 13 -1.71 -2.55 -8.68
CA MET A 13 -0.52 -3.01 -9.42
C MET A 13 -0.29 -2.31 -10.76
N THR A 14 -1.27 -1.56 -11.29
CA THR A 14 -1.04 -0.56 -12.36
C THR A 14 0.07 0.44 -12.00
N PHE A 15 0.30 0.69 -10.71
CA PHE A 15 1.27 1.64 -10.19
C PHE A 15 2.51 0.96 -9.59
N ALA A 16 2.84 -0.28 -9.99
CA ALA A 16 3.99 -1.01 -9.46
C ALA A 16 5.31 -0.22 -9.57
N SER A 17 5.54 0.48 -10.69
CA SER A 17 6.71 1.36 -10.86
C SER A 17 6.73 2.51 -9.83
N LYS A 18 5.57 3.09 -9.50
CA LYS A 18 5.45 4.12 -8.47
C LYS A 18 5.71 3.57 -7.07
N MET A 19 5.32 2.33 -6.78
CA MET A 19 5.67 1.66 -5.52
C MET A 19 7.18 1.49 -5.38
N LYS A 20 7.87 1.09 -6.47
CA LYS A 20 9.34 1.01 -6.49
C LYS A 20 10.00 2.38 -6.29
N GLU A 21 9.46 3.45 -6.87
CA GLU A 21 9.94 4.82 -6.67
C GLU A 21 9.75 5.26 -5.21
N ALA A 22 8.55 5.09 -4.67
CA ALA A 22 8.21 5.41 -3.28
C ALA A 22 9.09 4.66 -2.28
N LYS A 23 9.35 3.37 -2.50
CA LYS A 23 10.26 2.56 -1.68
C LYS A 23 11.64 3.20 -1.59
N LYS A 24 12.24 3.61 -2.71
CA LYS A 24 13.54 4.28 -2.72
C LYS A 24 13.55 5.60 -1.95
N VAL A 25 12.45 6.36 -1.99
CA VAL A 25 12.32 7.62 -1.25
C VAL A 25 12.29 7.34 0.26
N LEU A 26 11.43 6.43 0.69
CA LEU A 26 11.29 6.07 2.11
C LEU A 26 12.55 5.42 2.70
N GLU A 27 13.26 4.59 1.92
CA GLU A 27 14.51 3.99 2.35
C GLU A 27 15.61 5.03 2.62
N LYS A 28 15.63 6.14 1.85
CA LYS A 28 16.54 7.27 2.10
C LYS A 28 16.26 8.00 3.41
N PHE A 29 15.01 7.96 3.89
CA PHE A 29 14.63 8.50 5.20
C PHE A 29 14.90 7.53 6.35
N GLY A 30 15.48 6.37 6.07
CA GLY A 30 15.85 5.42 7.11
C GLY A 30 14.72 4.50 7.55
N PHE A 31 13.70 4.26 6.71
CA PHE A 31 12.70 3.19 6.90
C PHE A 31 13.13 1.87 6.25
N ASP A 32 12.75 0.74 6.84
CA ASP A 32 12.71 -0.54 6.12
C ASP A 32 11.40 -0.61 5.34
N VAL A 33 11.41 -0.98 4.07
CA VAL A 33 10.24 -0.79 3.20
C VAL A 33 9.94 -2.03 2.40
N ASN A 34 8.73 -2.54 2.51
CA ASN A 34 8.23 -3.65 1.71
C ASN A 34 7.27 -3.14 0.62
N VAL A 35 7.17 -3.92 -0.45
CA VAL A 35 6.21 -3.71 -1.56
C VAL A 35 5.53 -5.06 -1.86
N PRO A 36 4.40 -5.10 -2.57
CA PRO A 36 3.76 -6.36 -2.93
C PRO A 36 4.71 -7.32 -3.63
N LEU A 37 4.60 -8.62 -3.36
CA LEU A 37 5.55 -9.63 -3.82
C LEU A 37 5.75 -9.65 -5.34
N ASP A 38 4.69 -9.33 -6.08
CA ASP A 38 4.66 -9.28 -7.53
C ASP A 38 5.13 -7.95 -8.13
N THR A 39 5.47 -6.93 -7.33
CA THR A 39 5.85 -5.58 -7.81
C THR A 39 6.90 -5.61 -8.91
N TYR A 40 8.05 -6.24 -8.66
CA TYR A 40 9.13 -6.27 -9.65
C TYR A 40 8.82 -7.14 -10.86
N HIS A 41 7.98 -8.16 -10.69
CA HIS A 41 7.52 -9.02 -11.78
C HIS A 41 6.58 -8.25 -12.70
N VAL A 42 5.59 -7.54 -12.14
CA VAL A 42 4.65 -6.70 -12.90
C VAL A 42 5.34 -5.54 -13.61
N ILE A 43 6.41 -4.97 -13.03
CA ILE A 43 7.21 -3.95 -13.73
C ILE A 43 7.86 -4.51 -15.00
N LYS A 44 8.34 -5.76 -14.95
CA LYS A 44 9.02 -6.40 -16.08
C LYS A 44 8.03 -6.97 -17.09
N GLU A 45 6.93 -7.55 -16.60
CA GLU A 45 5.94 -8.33 -17.33
C GLU A 45 4.52 -7.88 -16.87
N PRO A 46 4.00 -6.76 -17.41
CA PRO A 46 2.77 -6.13 -16.91
C PRO A 46 1.51 -7.02 -16.93
N GLU A 47 1.47 -8.04 -17.78
CA GLU A 47 0.42 -9.04 -17.87
C GLU A 47 0.32 -9.92 -16.61
N LYS A 48 1.42 -10.04 -15.83
CA LYS A 48 1.47 -10.85 -14.61
C LYS A 48 0.51 -10.37 -13.52
N LYS A 49 0.10 -9.10 -13.56
CA LYS A 49 -0.86 -8.53 -12.60
C LYS A 49 -2.25 -9.20 -12.64
N CYS A 50 -2.56 -9.92 -13.73
CA CYS A 50 -3.81 -10.66 -13.91
C CYS A 50 -3.59 -12.18 -14.03
N ASP A 51 -2.36 -12.67 -13.87
CA ASP A 51 -2.01 -14.10 -13.98
C ASP A 51 -2.21 -14.79 -12.63
N ILE A 52 -3.40 -15.35 -12.41
CA ILE A 52 -3.77 -16.01 -11.16
C ILE A 52 -2.83 -17.19 -10.83
N LYS A 53 -2.36 -17.93 -11.83
CA LYS A 53 -1.46 -19.08 -11.59
C LYS A 53 -0.11 -18.59 -11.08
N PHE A 54 0.41 -17.52 -11.67
CA PHE A 54 1.61 -16.84 -11.19
C PHE A 54 1.42 -16.28 -9.77
N MET A 55 0.34 -15.55 -9.53
CA MET A 55 0.04 -14.97 -8.20
C MET A 55 -0.03 -16.03 -7.12
N LYS A 56 -0.72 -17.16 -7.38
CA LYS A 56 -0.79 -18.30 -6.46
C LYS A 56 0.60 -18.92 -6.20
N LYS A 57 1.39 -19.12 -7.25
CA LYS A 57 2.75 -19.69 -7.14
C LYS A 57 3.65 -18.78 -6.30
N LEU A 58 3.55 -17.46 -6.49
CA LEU A 58 4.32 -16.48 -5.75
C LEU A 58 3.81 -16.25 -4.32
N GLY A 59 2.57 -16.68 -4.02
CA GLY A 59 1.95 -16.46 -2.71
C GLY A 59 1.39 -15.05 -2.52
N VAL A 60 1.12 -14.33 -3.62
CA VAL A 60 0.48 -13.01 -3.60
C VAL A 60 -0.85 -13.13 -2.84
N GLY A 61 -1.13 -12.13 -2.00
CA GLY A 61 -2.25 -12.14 -1.08
C GLY A 61 -1.89 -12.57 0.33
N ARG A 62 -1.55 -13.85 0.57
CA ARG A 62 -1.12 -14.27 1.93
C ARG A 62 0.25 -13.67 2.27
N GLY A 63 1.19 -13.72 1.33
CA GLY A 63 2.51 -13.14 1.54
C GLY A 63 2.46 -11.63 1.75
N ASP A 64 1.65 -10.90 0.98
CA ASP A 64 1.48 -9.46 1.19
C ASP A 64 0.82 -9.15 2.55
N ALA A 65 -0.19 -9.94 2.94
CA ALA A 65 -0.82 -9.85 4.26
C ALA A 65 0.18 -10.08 5.40
N GLU A 66 1.10 -11.04 5.25
CA GLU A 66 2.18 -11.27 6.22
C GLU A 66 3.17 -10.11 6.27
N LEU A 67 3.48 -9.48 5.13
CA LEU A 67 4.31 -8.27 5.08
C LEU A 67 3.63 -7.11 5.80
N VAL A 68 2.32 -6.92 5.60
CA VAL A 68 1.53 -5.92 6.36
C VAL A 68 1.60 -6.21 7.86
N ALA A 69 1.38 -7.47 8.26
CA ALA A 69 1.36 -7.85 9.68
C ALA A 69 2.70 -7.62 10.39
N LYS A 70 3.81 -7.89 9.69
CA LYS A 70 5.18 -7.69 10.18
C LYS A 70 5.62 -6.22 10.15
N SER A 71 4.95 -5.37 9.38
CA SER A 71 5.32 -3.95 9.28
C SER A 71 4.73 -3.12 10.42
N ASP A 72 5.33 -1.97 10.73
CA ASP A 72 4.82 -1.01 11.72
C ASP A 72 3.71 -0.13 11.13
N ALA A 73 3.79 0.13 9.83
CA ALA A 73 2.85 0.95 9.09
C ALA A 73 2.49 0.37 7.72
N PHE A 74 1.32 0.77 7.21
CA PHE A 74 0.87 0.48 5.86
C PHE A 74 0.59 1.78 5.10
N LEU A 75 1.27 1.99 3.97
CA LEU A 75 1.11 3.14 3.08
C LEU A 75 0.41 2.71 1.79
N VAL A 76 -0.76 3.29 1.52
CA VAL A 76 -1.50 3.07 0.28
C VAL A 76 -1.22 4.17 -0.73
N LEU A 77 -0.66 3.81 -1.88
CA LEU A 77 -0.49 4.71 -3.03
C LEU A 77 -1.77 4.72 -3.87
N ASN A 78 -2.79 5.40 -3.38
CA ASN A 78 -4.13 5.50 -3.97
C ASN A 78 -4.22 6.61 -5.05
N TYR A 79 -3.37 6.50 -6.08
CA TYR A 79 -3.43 7.36 -7.26
C TYR A 79 -4.78 7.27 -7.97
N GLU A 80 -5.11 8.30 -8.76
CA GLU A 80 -6.29 8.28 -9.62
C GLU A 80 -6.20 7.14 -10.65
N LYS A 81 -7.28 6.36 -10.79
CA LYS A 81 -7.38 5.26 -11.75
C LYS A 81 -8.79 5.18 -12.29
N ASN A 82 -8.94 5.04 -13.61
CA ASN A 82 -10.25 4.99 -14.28
C ASN A 82 -11.16 6.17 -13.88
N SER A 83 -10.58 7.37 -13.80
CA SER A 83 -11.26 8.60 -13.36
C SER A 83 -11.79 8.60 -11.92
N ILE A 84 -11.33 7.66 -11.09
CA ILE A 84 -11.64 7.59 -9.67
C ILE A 84 -10.43 8.09 -8.91
N LYS A 85 -10.56 9.23 -8.22
CA LYS A 85 -9.52 9.79 -7.36
C LYS A 85 -9.38 8.96 -6.09
N GLY A 86 -8.21 8.92 -5.47
CA GLY A 86 -8.05 8.17 -4.23
C GLY A 86 -8.42 6.69 -4.37
N TYR A 87 -8.18 6.08 -5.54
CA TYR A 87 -8.71 4.76 -5.88
C TYR A 87 -8.16 3.66 -4.95
N ILE A 88 -9.06 2.84 -4.41
CA ILE A 88 -8.71 1.66 -3.61
C ILE A 88 -9.25 0.41 -4.31
N GLY A 89 -8.34 -0.48 -4.69
CA GLY A 89 -8.67 -1.79 -5.24
C GLY A 89 -8.86 -2.86 -4.15
N SER A 90 -9.47 -3.99 -4.50
CA SER A 90 -9.77 -5.08 -3.55
C SER A 90 -8.54 -5.66 -2.83
N GLY A 91 -7.38 -5.73 -3.51
CA GLY A 91 -6.12 -6.15 -2.88
C GLY A 91 -5.67 -5.20 -1.77
N ALA A 92 -5.69 -3.90 -2.05
CA ALA A 92 -5.36 -2.88 -1.05
C ALA A 92 -6.40 -2.85 0.08
N TYR A 93 -7.69 -2.95 -0.25
CA TYR A 93 -8.77 -3.02 0.75
C TYR A 93 -8.54 -4.13 1.78
N ARG A 94 -8.20 -5.35 1.33
CA ARG A 94 -7.83 -6.47 2.21
C ARG A 94 -6.69 -6.09 3.16
N ASP A 95 -5.62 -5.50 2.63
CA ASP A 95 -4.44 -5.14 3.41
C ASP A 95 -4.70 -4.02 4.41
N ILE A 96 -5.57 -3.06 4.07
CA ILE A 96 -6.05 -2.04 5.02
C ILE A 96 -6.80 -2.70 6.19
N CYS A 97 -7.69 -3.67 5.91
CA CYS A 97 -8.42 -4.37 6.96
C CYS A 97 -7.48 -5.08 7.94
N ILE A 98 -6.42 -5.71 7.42
CA ILE A 98 -5.40 -6.39 8.24
C ILE A 98 -4.62 -5.37 9.07
N ALA A 99 -4.15 -4.28 8.45
CA ALA A 99 -3.43 -3.21 9.15
C ALA A 99 -4.29 -2.62 10.28
N TRP A 100 -5.57 -2.36 10.01
CA TRP A 100 -6.52 -1.83 10.98
C TRP A 100 -6.75 -2.79 12.14
N TRP A 101 -7.02 -4.07 11.85
CA TRP A 101 -7.20 -5.09 12.89
C TRP A 101 -5.99 -5.21 13.81
N LEU A 102 -4.78 -5.10 13.25
CA LEU A 102 -3.52 -5.16 13.97
C LEU A 102 -3.08 -3.82 14.56
N LYS A 103 -3.93 -2.78 14.50
CA LYS A 103 -3.68 -1.43 15.03
C LYS A 103 -2.39 -0.78 14.49
N LYS A 104 -2.04 -1.09 13.24
CA LYS A 104 -0.92 -0.47 12.54
C LYS A 104 -1.27 0.96 12.15
N LYS A 105 -0.27 1.81 11.94
CA LYS A 105 -0.50 3.13 11.33
C LYS A 105 -0.85 2.96 9.87
N ILE A 106 -1.94 3.59 9.42
CA ILE A 106 -2.43 3.52 8.05
C ILE A 106 -2.29 4.89 7.42
N PHE A 107 -1.63 4.94 6.27
CA PHE A 107 -1.42 6.17 5.51
C PHE A 107 -2.03 6.04 4.13
N PHE A 108 -2.74 7.05 3.67
CA PHE A 108 -3.13 7.19 2.28
C PHE A 108 -2.33 8.34 1.65
N LEU A 109 -1.86 8.13 0.43
CA LEU A 109 -1.15 9.17 -0.30
C LEU A 109 -2.09 10.35 -0.63
N PHE A 110 -3.34 10.05 -1.00
CA PHE A 110 -4.37 11.03 -1.31
C PHE A 110 -5.64 10.76 -0.47
N PRO A 111 -6.54 11.73 -0.30
CA PRO A 111 -7.87 11.48 0.25
C PRO A 111 -8.60 10.39 -0.53
N TYR A 112 -9.39 9.56 0.17
CA TYR A 112 -10.30 8.62 -0.47
C TYR A 112 -11.45 9.37 -1.14
N ASP A 113 -11.78 9.01 -2.39
CA ASP A 113 -12.98 9.53 -3.05
C ASP A 113 -14.21 8.80 -2.51
N GLU A 114 -15.00 9.50 -1.70
CA GLU A 114 -16.21 9.01 -1.07
C GLU A 114 -17.33 8.60 -2.05
N THR A 115 -17.22 8.93 -3.33
CA THR A 115 -18.18 8.47 -4.35
C THR A 115 -17.97 7.00 -4.74
N GLN A 116 -16.87 6.38 -4.28
CA GLN A 116 -16.62 4.94 -4.38
C GLN A 116 -17.58 4.17 -3.45
N ASN A 117 -18.76 3.81 -3.93
CA ASN A 117 -19.86 3.32 -3.08
C ASN A 117 -19.66 1.96 -2.40
N ASN A 118 -18.77 1.09 -2.88
CA ASN A 118 -18.79 -0.32 -2.45
C ASN A 118 -18.15 -0.58 -1.06
N HIS A 119 -17.45 0.40 -0.47
CA HIS A 119 -16.73 0.25 0.81
C HIS A 119 -16.49 1.60 1.52
N LYS A 120 -17.35 2.60 1.25
CA LYS A 120 -17.18 3.99 1.73
C LYS A 120 -17.07 4.07 3.25
N TYR A 121 -18.00 3.45 3.96
CA TYR A 121 -18.10 3.58 5.42
C TYR A 121 -16.91 2.92 6.11
N GLU A 122 -16.43 1.80 5.58
CA GLU A 122 -15.22 1.12 6.05
C GLU A 122 -13.98 2.00 5.83
N MET A 123 -13.84 2.63 4.65
CA MET A 123 -12.72 3.55 4.38
C MET A 123 -12.69 4.74 5.32
N LEU A 124 -13.86 5.35 5.56
CA LEU A 124 -13.97 6.47 6.50
C LEU A 124 -13.71 6.01 7.94
N GLY A 125 -14.16 4.81 8.31
CA GLY A 125 -13.96 4.22 9.63
C GLY A 125 -12.52 3.80 9.93
N PHE A 126 -11.70 3.53 8.90
CA PHE A 126 -10.27 3.24 9.09
C PHE A 126 -9.45 4.45 9.53
N ALA A 127 -9.97 5.68 9.35
CA ALA A 127 -9.32 6.93 9.75
C ALA A 127 -7.82 7.00 9.36
N PRO A 128 -7.47 6.83 8.07
CA PRO A 128 -6.09 6.88 7.62
C PRO A 128 -5.51 8.29 7.76
N ILE A 129 -4.19 8.37 7.96
CA ILE A 129 -3.45 9.62 7.89
C ILE A 129 -3.23 9.97 6.42
N ILE A 130 -3.67 11.16 6.00
CA ILE A 130 -3.54 11.62 4.61
C ILE A 130 -2.22 12.37 4.43
N LEU A 131 -1.47 12.02 3.38
CA LEU A 131 -0.15 12.60 3.09
C LEU A 131 -0.18 13.73 2.04
N ASP A 132 -1.33 14.04 1.46
CA ASP A 132 -1.54 15.12 0.47
C ASP A 132 -0.57 15.06 -0.72
N GLY A 133 -0.33 13.84 -1.23
CA GLY A 133 0.55 13.58 -2.37
C GLY A 133 2.05 13.65 -2.04
N LYS A 134 2.42 13.91 -0.79
CA LYS A 134 3.81 14.10 -0.34
C LYS A 134 4.25 12.95 0.57
N ILE A 135 4.89 11.95 -0.02
CA ILE A 135 5.30 10.72 0.69
C ILE A 135 6.21 11.03 1.88
N GLU A 136 7.06 12.05 1.78
CA GLU A 136 7.97 12.53 2.82
C GLU A 136 7.28 12.98 4.11
N ASN A 137 6.00 13.36 4.04
CA ASN A 137 5.22 13.75 5.23
C ASN A 137 5.04 12.60 6.22
N ILE A 138 5.27 11.35 5.81
CA ILE A 138 5.20 10.19 6.71
C ILE A 138 6.17 10.30 7.88
N ASN A 139 7.29 11.03 7.70
CA ASN A 139 8.31 11.23 8.73
C ASN A 139 7.73 11.86 10.00
N SER A 140 6.86 12.86 9.88
CA SER A 140 6.30 13.56 11.05
C SER A 140 5.36 12.69 11.90
N TYR A 141 5.02 11.49 11.42
CA TYR A 141 4.17 10.55 12.13
C TYR A 141 4.94 9.32 12.62
N LEU A 142 6.12 9.02 12.08
CA LEU A 142 6.87 7.81 12.42
C LEU A 142 8.18 8.10 13.15
N LEU A 143 8.75 9.29 13.00
CA LEU A 143 9.98 9.74 13.67
C LEU A 143 9.63 10.76 14.76
#